data_AF-A0A072U172-F1
#
_entry.id   AF-A0A072U172-F1
#
_cell.length_a   1.000
_cell.length_b   1.000
_cell.length_c   1.000
_cell.angle_alpha   90.00
_cell.angle_beta   90.00
_cell.angle_gamma   90.00
#
_symmetry.space_group_name_H-M   'P 1'
#
loop_
_entity.id
_entity.type
_entity.pdbx_description
1 polymer ?
#
loop_
_entity_poly.entity_id
_entity_poly.type
_entity_poly.pdbx_seq_one_letter_code
_entity_poly.pdbx_strand_id
1 'polypeptide(L)'
;MRRCVHCKNSYLIAISVSVFGVSVESMQCSYDSKGNSVPAILLLMQERLYSQGRTKGIFCINLENGEEEHLREQFNSGIVPIDIDVHCLAGLIKAWFRELPSGVLDGLSPEEVLECNTEEEFVELVKLLKPVESALLNWAVDLMADVVVEEEYNKLNAINIAMVFAPNMTQAWHTDVLLDFI
;
A
#
# COMPACT_ATOMS: atom_id res chain seq x y z
N MET A 1 -6.28 11.38 -39.59
CA MET A 1 -7.68 10.92 -39.35
C MET A 1 -7.61 9.81 -38.32
N ARG A 2 -7.76 10.15 -37.03
CA ARG A 2 -8.99 10.07 -36.21
C ARG A 2 -9.46 8.62 -35.90
N ARG A 3 -9.27 8.27 -34.61
CA ARG A 3 -10.02 7.33 -33.74
C ARG A 3 -9.84 5.84 -34.05
N CYS A 4 -9.46 5.00 -33.08
CA CYS A 4 -10.21 4.75 -31.86
C CYS A 4 -9.36 4.79 -30.58
N VAL A 5 -9.71 5.77 -29.72
CA VAL A 5 -9.44 5.79 -28.28
C VAL A 5 -10.66 5.12 -27.64
N HIS A 6 -10.45 4.03 -26.91
CA HIS A 6 -11.38 3.29 -26.03
C HIS A 6 -11.27 1.77 -26.26
N CYS A 7 -10.16 1.18 -25.83
CA CYS A 7 -10.27 -0.13 -25.19
C CYS A 7 -10.31 0.17 -23.69
N LYS A 8 -11.51 0.42 -23.16
CA LYS A 8 -11.73 0.47 -21.72
C LYS A 8 -11.46 -0.94 -21.22
N ASN A 9 -10.33 -1.14 -20.54
CA ASN A 9 -10.11 -2.31 -19.70
C ASN A 9 -11.13 -2.25 -18.55
N SER A 10 -12.32 -2.76 -18.81
CA SER A 10 -13.32 -3.05 -17.79
C SER A 10 -12.97 -4.42 -17.21
N TYR A 11 -11.93 -4.49 -16.37
CA TYR A 11 -11.79 -5.60 -15.45
C TYR A 11 -12.91 -5.44 -14.41
N LEU A 12 -14.09 -5.97 -14.72
CA LEU A 12 -15.12 -6.18 -13.72
C LEU A 12 -14.61 -7.29 -12.80
N ILE A 13 -13.90 -6.92 -11.73
CA ILE A 13 -13.57 -7.80 -10.62
C ILE A 13 -14.84 -7.92 -9.78
N ALA A 14 -15.81 -8.69 -10.28
CA ALA A 14 -16.99 -9.04 -9.50
C ALA A 14 -16.62 -10.19 -8.56
N ILE A 15 -16.14 -9.85 -7.37
CA ILE A 15 -16.10 -10.79 -6.24
C ILE A 15 -16.90 -10.11 -5.13
N SER A 16 -17.98 -10.76 -4.68
CA SER A 16 -18.80 -10.33 -3.53
C SER A 16 -18.02 -10.50 -2.21
N VAL A 17 -16.86 -9.88 -2.09
CA VAL A 17 -15.98 -9.98 -0.93
C VAL A 17 -15.36 -8.61 -0.70
N SER A 18 -15.41 -8.14 0.56
CA SER A 18 -14.72 -6.92 0.98
C SER A 18 -13.25 -6.99 0.60
N VAL A 19 -12.67 -5.92 0.04
CA VAL A 19 -11.23 -5.84 -0.23
C VAL A 19 -10.44 -5.25 0.94
N PHE A 20 -11.15 -4.74 1.94
CA PHE A 20 -10.61 -4.26 3.22
C PHE A 20 -10.97 -5.21 4.35
N GLY A 21 -10.15 -5.30 5.39
CA GLY A 21 -10.53 -6.07 6.58
C GLY A 21 -10.45 -7.60 6.43
N VAL A 22 -9.98 -8.11 5.29
CA VAL A 22 -9.97 -9.56 4.99
C VAL A 22 -8.57 -10.05 4.68
N SER A 23 -8.38 -11.37 4.75
CA SER A 23 -7.09 -11.98 4.48
C SER A 23 -6.74 -11.93 2.98
N VAL A 24 -5.46 -11.82 2.67
CA VAL A 24 -4.96 -11.73 1.29
C VAL A 24 -5.28 -13.00 0.50
N GLU A 25 -5.33 -14.16 1.17
CA GLU A 25 -5.66 -15.45 0.57
C GLU A 25 -7.10 -15.49 0.03
N SER A 26 -7.99 -14.63 0.53
CA SER A 26 -9.37 -14.50 0.04
C SER A 26 -9.50 -13.55 -1.16
N MET A 27 -8.44 -12.83 -1.51
CA MET A 27 -8.44 -11.81 -2.56
C MET A 27 -7.89 -12.35 -3.88
N GLN A 28 -8.32 -11.72 -4.98
CA GLN A 28 -7.69 -11.93 -6.28
C GLN A 28 -6.33 -11.22 -6.33
N CYS A 29 -5.27 -12.00 -6.52
CA CYS A 29 -3.91 -11.48 -6.73
C CYS A 29 -3.52 -11.45 -8.20
N SER A 30 -2.58 -10.58 -8.53
CA SER A 30 -1.86 -10.50 -9.80
C SER A 30 -0.38 -10.24 -9.50
N TYR A 31 0.44 -10.08 -10.53
CA TYR A 31 1.86 -9.81 -10.39
C TYR A 31 2.20 -8.36 -10.73
N ASP A 32 3.04 -7.73 -9.91
CA ASP A 32 3.66 -6.46 -10.26
C ASP A 32 4.79 -6.65 -11.29
N SER A 33 5.48 -5.56 -11.64
CA SER A 33 6.59 -5.59 -12.61
C SER A 33 7.83 -6.35 -12.12
N LYS A 34 7.93 -6.64 -10.81
CA LYS A 34 9.03 -7.35 -10.17
C LYS A 34 8.70 -8.81 -9.85
N GLY A 35 7.47 -9.24 -10.13
CA GLY A 35 7.01 -10.61 -9.92
C GLY A 35 6.47 -10.89 -8.52
N ASN A 36 6.20 -9.86 -7.72
CA ASN A 36 5.52 -10.03 -6.43
C ASN A 36 4.04 -10.34 -6.67
N SER A 37 3.50 -11.36 -5.99
CA SER A 37 2.06 -11.64 -5.99
C SER A 37 1.34 -10.68 -5.05
N VAL A 38 0.57 -9.74 -5.60
CA VAL A 38 -0.06 -8.64 -4.88
C VAL A 38 -1.56 -8.60 -5.20
N PRO A 39 -2.44 -8.28 -4.23
CA PRO A 39 -3.86 -8.03 -4.48
C PRO A 39 -4.09 -7.08 -5.65
N ALA A 40 -4.93 -7.48 -6.60
CA ALA A 40 -5.21 -6.72 -7.81
C ALA A 40 -5.72 -5.30 -7.50
N ILE A 41 -6.45 -5.12 -6.40
CA ILE A 41 -6.91 -3.81 -5.95
C ILE A 41 -5.76 -2.85 -5.64
N LEU A 42 -4.67 -3.31 -5.00
CA LEU A 42 -3.51 -2.47 -4.72
C LEU A 42 -2.81 -2.02 -5.99
N LEU A 43 -2.70 -2.91 -6.99
CA LEU A 43 -2.15 -2.57 -8.29
C LEU A 43 -2.99 -1.51 -9.01
N LEU A 44 -4.32 -1.63 -8.95
CA LEU A 44 -5.24 -0.63 -9.51
C LEU A 44 -5.14 0.72 -8.78
N MET A 45 -5.01 0.71 -7.45
CA MET A 45 -4.78 1.92 -6.65
C MET A 45 -3.45 2.58 -7.01
N GLN A 46 -2.38 1.81 -7.16
CA GLN A 46 -1.05 2.31 -7.56
C GLN A 46 -1.06 2.88 -8.96
N GLU A 47 -1.67 2.20 -9.93
CA GLU A 47 -1.83 2.72 -11.29
C GLU A 47 -2.58 4.06 -11.28
N ARG A 48 -3.66 4.15 -10.49
CA ARG A 48 -4.41 5.40 -10.32
C ARG A 48 -3.53 6.50 -9.71
N LEU A 49 -2.81 6.19 -8.64
CA LEU A 49 -1.91 7.12 -7.96
C LEU A 49 -0.87 7.69 -8.94
N TYR A 50 -0.21 6.82 -9.72
CA TYR A 50 0.80 7.23 -10.70
C TYR A 50 0.21 8.03 -11.86
N SER A 51 -1.02 7.72 -12.29
CA SER A 51 -1.70 8.48 -13.34
C SER A 51 -2.02 9.93 -12.97
N GLN A 52 -2.10 10.24 -11.67
CA GLN A 52 -2.38 11.58 -11.15
C GLN A 52 -1.11 12.43 -10.98
N GLY A 53 0.08 11.81 -11.09
CA GLY A 53 1.37 12.49 -11.04
C GLY A 53 1.80 12.92 -9.64
N ARG A 54 2.84 13.77 -9.60
CA ARG A 54 3.49 14.22 -8.36
C ARG A 54 2.51 15.09 -7.55
N THR A 55 2.35 14.76 -6.27
CA THR A 55 1.50 15.52 -5.33
C THR A 55 2.27 15.88 -4.06
N LYS A 56 2.12 17.11 -3.58
CA LYS A 56 2.77 17.59 -2.36
C LYS A 56 2.17 16.95 -1.10
N GLY A 57 3.00 16.39 -0.22
CA GLY A 57 2.53 15.77 1.01
C GLY A 57 1.68 14.50 0.80
N ILE A 58 1.90 13.79 -0.30
CA ILE A 58 1.26 12.48 -0.57
C ILE A 58 1.46 11.54 0.63
N PHE A 59 0.46 10.73 0.99
CA PHE A 59 0.44 9.89 2.20
C PHE A 59 0.45 10.64 3.57
N CYS A 60 0.96 11.86 3.67
CA CYS A 60 1.00 12.60 4.95
C CYS A 60 -0.30 13.35 5.27
N ILE A 61 -1.05 13.75 4.25
CA ILE A 61 -2.32 14.47 4.44
C ILE A 61 -3.43 13.43 4.66
N ASN A 62 -4.03 13.46 5.85
CA ASN A 62 -5.27 12.75 6.13
C ASN A 62 -6.45 13.69 5.82
N LEU A 63 -7.26 13.33 4.84
CA LEU A 63 -8.53 13.99 4.59
C LEU A 63 -9.63 13.23 5.33
N GLU A 64 -10.37 13.92 6.20
CA GLU A 64 -11.66 13.42 6.65
C GLU A 64 -12.64 13.57 5.48
N ASN A 65 -13.04 12.46 4.87
CA ASN A 65 -14.02 12.46 3.79
C ASN A 65 -15.32 11.79 4.28
N GLY A 66 -16.43 12.53 4.21
CA GLY A 66 -17.78 11.97 4.41
C GLY A 66 -18.17 10.93 3.34
N GLU A 67 -17.31 10.67 2.36
CA GLU A 67 -17.51 9.76 1.22
C GLU A 67 -16.62 8.52 1.28
N GLU A 68 -15.85 8.28 2.36
CA GLU A 68 -14.96 7.12 2.46
C GLU A 68 -15.69 5.80 2.24
N GLU A 69 -16.87 5.66 2.86
CA GLU A 69 -17.69 4.46 2.76
C GLU A 69 -18.12 4.21 1.31
N HIS A 70 -18.51 5.25 0.59
CA HIS A 70 -18.89 5.13 -0.82
C HIS A 70 -17.71 4.73 -1.71
N LEU A 71 -16.50 5.22 -1.41
CA LEU A 71 -15.30 4.81 -2.12
C LEU A 71 -14.94 3.35 -1.82
N ARG A 72 -15.10 2.90 -0.57
CA ARG A 72 -14.89 1.51 -0.16
C ARG A 72 -15.86 0.56 -0.86
N GLU A 73 -17.14 0.93 -1.01
CA GLU A 73 -18.12 0.14 -1.79
C GLU A 73 -17.69 -0.04 -3.26
N GLN A 74 -17.14 1.01 -3.88
CA GLN A 74 -16.62 0.92 -5.24
C GLN A 74 -15.39 0.00 -5.31
N PHE A 75 -14.48 0.08 -4.34
CA PHE A 75 -13.30 -0.75 -4.27
C PHE A 75 -13.64 -2.22 -4.05
N ASN A 76 -14.64 -2.51 -3.20
CA ASN A 76 -15.20 -3.84 -2.99
C ASN A 76 -15.81 -4.42 -4.29
N SER A 77 -16.21 -3.55 -5.22
CA SER A 77 -16.70 -3.92 -6.56
C SER A 77 -15.58 -3.97 -7.61
N GLY A 78 -14.32 -3.81 -7.20
CA GLY A 78 -13.15 -3.80 -8.08
C GLY A 78 -12.92 -2.51 -8.85
N ILE A 79 -13.56 -1.41 -8.46
CA ILE A 79 -13.54 -0.13 -9.18
C ILE A 79 -12.72 0.89 -8.40
N VAL A 80 -11.67 1.44 -9.02
CA VAL A 80 -10.96 2.63 -8.51
C VAL A 80 -11.38 3.86 -9.33
N PRO A 81 -12.15 4.82 -8.75
CA PRO A 81 -12.68 5.97 -9.47
C PRO A 81 -11.58 6.79 -10.14
N ILE A 82 -11.91 7.40 -11.28
CA ILE A 82 -10.93 8.15 -12.08
C ILE A 82 -10.55 9.49 -11.43
N ASP A 83 -11.54 10.08 -10.78
CA ASP A 83 -11.55 11.40 -10.16
C ASP A 83 -11.39 11.34 -8.63
N ILE A 84 -11.01 10.18 -8.09
CA ILE A 84 -10.68 10.06 -6.66
C ILE A 84 -9.58 11.06 -6.30
N ASP A 85 -9.75 11.76 -5.18
CA ASP A 85 -8.71 12.63 -4.65
C ASP A 85 -7.46 11.81 -4.30
N VAL A 86 -6.30 12.34 -4.67
CA VAL A 86 -5.02 11.64 -4.53
C VAL A 86 -4.62 11.39 -3.06
N HIS A 87 -4.97 12.30 -2.14
CA HIS A 87 -4.72 12.12 -0.72
C HIS A 87 -5.70 11.13 -0.10
N CYS A 88 -6.95 11.12 -0.57
CA CYS A 88 -7.92 10.09 -0.22
C CYS A 88 -7.45 8.69 -0.65
N LEU A 89 -7.01 8.55 -1.91
CA LEU A 89 -6.48 7.29 -2.44
C LEU A 89 -5.25 6.83 -1.64
N ALA A 90 -4.31 7.73 -1.34
CA ALA A 90 -3.16 7.45 -0.50
C ALA A 90 -3.58 7.02 0.92
N GLY A 91 -4.60 7.65 1.48
CA GLY A 91 -5.22 7.27 2.75
C GLY A 91 -5.77 5.84 2.73
N LEU A 92 -6.49 5.48 1.66
CA LEU A 92 -7.08 4.15 1.48
C LEU A 92 -6.03 3.06 1.26
N ILE A 93 -4.91 3.35 0.57
CA ILE A 93 -3.78 2.42 0.47
C ILE A 93 -3.23 2.12 1.88
N LYS A 94 -2.98 3.14 2.71
CA LYS A 94 -2.53 2.94 4.10
C LYS A 94 -3.55 2.16 4.92
N ALA A 95 -4.84 2.51 4.78
CA ALA A 95 -5.94 1.85 5.46
C ALA A 95 -6.03 0.36 5.11
N TRP A 96 -5.78 0.01 3.84
CA TRP A 96 -5.77 -1.37 3.39
C TRP A 96 -4.77 -2.23 4.17
N PHE A 97 -3.53 -1.76 4.36
CA PHE A 97 -2.53 -2.47 5.16
C PHE A 97 -2.92 -2.55 6.63
N ARG A 98 -3.38 -1.43 7.20
CA ARG A 98 -3.79 -1.32 8.60
C ARG A 98 -4.99 -2.20 8.94
N GLU A 99 -5.81 -2.56 7.96
CA GLU A 99 -7.03 -3.34 8.19
C GLU A 99 -6.83 -4.83 7.90
N LEU A 100 -5.62 -5.27 7.53
CA LEU A 100 -5.34 -6.70 7.41
C LEU A 100 -5.59 -7.42 8.75
N PRO A 101 -6.17 -8.63 8.74
CA PRO A 101 -6.36 -9.41 9.97
C PRO A 101 -5.06 -9.73 10.71
N SER A 102 -3.94 -9.73 9.99
CA SER A 102 -2.57 -9.82 10.50
C SER A 102 -1.73 -8.84 9.69
N GLY A 103 -1.01 -7.94 10.38
CA GLY A 103 -0.11 -6.99 9.74
C GLY A 103 1.04 -7.69 9.01
N VAL A 104 1.59 -7.02 8.00
CA VAL A 104 2.66 -7.53 7.15
C VAL A 104 3.91 -7.93 7.96
N LEU A 105 4.20 -7.21 9.04
CA LEU A 105 5.36 -7.45 9.90
C LEU A 105 5.03 -8.27 11.15
N ASP A 106 3.78 -8.68 11.37
CA ASP A 106 3.37 -9.42 12.59
C ASP A 106 3.99 -10.82 12.68
N GLY A 107 4.57 -11.34 11.59
CA GLY A 107 5.36 -12.57 11.57
C GLY A 107 6.76 -12.43 12.20
N LEU A 108 7.20 -11.20 12.48
CA LEU A 108 8.50 -10.88 13.07
C LEU A 108 8.34 -10.46 14.53
N SER A 109 9.35 -10.71 15.35
CA SER A 109 9.39 -10.13 16.69
C SER A 109 9.81 -8.64 16.63
N PRO A 110 9.28 -7.79 17.54
CA PRO A 110 9.77 -6.43 17.74
C PRO A 110 11.29 -6.35 17.89
N GLU A 111 11.89 -7.27 18.64
CA GLU A 111 13.32 -7.28 18.93
C GLU A 111 14.16 -7.52 17.68
N GLU A 112 13.80 -8.51 16.85
CA GLU A 112 14.49 -8.78 15.56
C GLU A 112 14.43 -7.58 14.62
N VAL A 113 13.33 -6.84 14.65
CA VAL A 113 13.11 -5.66 13.81
C VAL A 113 13.94 -4.48 14.32
N LEU A 114 13.97 -4.23 15.63
CA LEU A 114 14.79 -3.17 16.23
C LEU A 114 16.30 -3.44 16.13
N GLU A 115 16.72 -4.70 16.09
CA GLU A 115 18.13 -5.08 15.95
C GLU A 115 18.61 -5.08 14.48
N CYS A 116 17.71 -4.94 13.51
CA CYS A 116 18.05 -4.87 12.10
C CYS A 116 18.65 -3.50 11.73
N ASN A 117 19.97 -3.43 11.55
CA ASN A 117 20.70 -2.19 11.33
C ASN A 117 21.45 -2.14 9.99
N THR A 118 21.42 -3.22 9.22
CA THR A 118 22.12 -3.35 7.93
C THR A 118 21.20 -3.90 6.84
N GLU A 119 21.57 -3.67 5.58
CA GLU A 119 20.82 -4.21 4.43
C GLU A 119 20.84 -5.74 4.42
N GLU A 120 21.96 -6.35 4.80
CA GLU A 120 22.09 -7.81 4.89
C GLU A 120 21.19 -8.40 5.98
N GLU A 121 21.13 -7.79 7.16
CA GLU A 121 20.22 -8.19 8.24
C GLU A 121 18.76 -8.05 7.81
N PHE A 122 18.42 -6.97 7.09
CA PHE A 122 17.07 -6.78 6.55
C PHE A 122 16.69 -7.92 5.59
N VAL A 123 17.61 -8.31 4.70
CA VAL A 123 17.38 -9.43 3.78
C VAL A 123 17.16 -10.74 4.52
N GLU A 124 17.91 -11.01 5.60
CA GLU A 124 17.67 -12.20 6.43
C GLU A 124 16.35 -12.12 7.19
N LEU A 125 15.99 -10.95 7.70
CA LEU A 125 14.73 -10.72 8.41
C LEU A 125 13.51 -10.94 7.51
N VAL A 126 13.54 -10.41 6.28
CA VAL A 126 12.45 -10.58 5.30
C VAL A 126 12.25 -12.04 4.90
N LYS A 127 13.28 -12.90 4.99
CA LYS A 127 13.14 -14.35 4.73
C LYS A 127 12.32 -15.08 5.79
N LEU A 128 12.13 -14.49 6.97
CA LEU A 128 11.29 -15.06 8.03
C LEU A 128 9.79 -14.85 7.74
N LEU A 129 9.45 -13.85 6.92
CA LEU A 129 8.07 -13.57 6.51
C LEU A 129 7.54 -14.66 5.57
N LYS A 130 6.21 -14.86 5.59
CA LYS A 130 5.57 -15.71 4.58
C LYS A 130 5.72 -15.07 3.20
N PRO A 131 5.66 -15.86 2.11
CA PRO A 131 5.79 -15.31 0.75
C PRO A 131 4.84 -14.16 0.43
N VAL A 132 3.61 -14.21 0.95
CA VAL A 132 2.60 -13.15 0.74
C VAL A 132 2.97 -11.86 1.50
N GLU A 133 3.40 -11.98 2.76
CA GLU A 133 3.83 -10.85 3.59
C GLU A 133 5.09 -10.20 2.99
N SER A 134 6.07 -10.99 2.57
CA SER A 134 7.28 -10.51 1.88
C SER A 134 6.96 -9.80 0.56
N ALA A 135 6.05 -10.36 -0.26
CA ALA A 135 5.61 -9.73 -1.50
C ALA A 135 4.93 -8.37 -1.26
N LEU A 136 4.10 -8.26 -0.23
CA LEU A 136 3.44 -7.01 0.16
C LEU A 136 4.43 -5.98 0.70
N LEU A 137 5.39 -6.41 1.53
CA LEU A 137 6.44 -5.54 2.04
C LEU A 137 7.28 -4.97 0.90
N ASN A 138 7.73 -5.83 -0.02
CA ASN A 138 8.50 -5.40 -1.20
C ASN A 138 7.73 -4.39 -2.04
N TRP A 139 6.45 -4.67 -2.33
CA TRP A 139 5.60 -3.75 -3.07
C TRP A 139 5.44 -2.40 -2.37
N ALA A 140 5.27 -2.40 -1.04
CA ALA A 140 5.14 -1.17 -0.26
C ALA A 140 6.45 -0.37 -0.22
N VAL A 141 7.59 -1.04 -0.04
CA VAL A 141 8.92 -0.42 -0.08
C VAL A 141 9.18 0.23 -1.45
N ASP A 142 8.79 -0.43 -2.53
CA ASP A 142 8.91 0.12 -3.88
C ASP A 142 8.04 1.36 -4.08
N LEU A 143 6.79 1.32 -3.62
CA LEU A 143 5.91 2.48 -3.64
C LEU A 143 6.49 3.65 -2.83
N MET A 144 7.08 3.38 -1.66
CA MET A 144 7.75 4.39 -0.84
C MET A 144 8.99 4.95 -1.55
N ALA A 145 9.79 4.10 -2.20
CA ALA A 145 10.97 4.53 -2.96
C ALA A 145 10.58 5.47 -4.10
N ASP A 146 9.51 5.17 -4.84
CA ASP A 146 8.98 6.04 -5.90
C ASP A 146 8.55 7.41 -5.36
N VAL A 147 8.00 7.46 -4.14
CA VAL A 147 7.68 8.74 -3.47
C VAL A 147 8.95 9.50 -3.08
N VAL A 148 9.96 8.83 -2.51
CA VAL A 148 11.21 9.47 -2.07
C VAL A 148 12.01 10.04 -3.24
N VAL A 149 11.99 9.39 -4.41
CA VAL A 149 12.58 9.95 -5.64
C VAL A 149 12.02 11.33 -5.98
N GLU A 150 10.79 11.60 -5.57
CA GLU A 150 10.09 12.86 -5.81
C GLU A 150 10.17 13.88 -4.66
N GLU A 151 11.07 13.66 -3.68
CA GLU A 151 11.25 14.46 -2.46
C GLU A 151 11.32 15.97 -2.73
N GLU A 152 12.02 16.39 -3.80
CA GLU A 152 12.15 17.81 -4.15
C GLU A 152 10.80 18.50 -4.33
N TYR A 153 9.78 17.78 -4.79
CA TYR A 153 8.43 18.29 -5.00
C TYR A 153 7.51 17.95 -3.84
N ASN A 154 7.46 16.68 -3.42
CA ASN A 154 6.48 16.24 -2.44
C ASN A 154 6.85 16.57 -0.99
N LYS A 155 8.14 16.88 -0.74
CA LYS A 155 8.75 17.22 0.56
C LYS A 155 8.78 16.06 1.56
N LEU A 156 8.87 14.83 1.06
CA LEU A 156 8.92 13.61 1.86
C LEU A 156 10.21 12.86 1.59
N ASN A 157 11.07 12.76 2.60
CA ASN A 157 12.24 11.90 2.58
C ASN A 157 11.89 10.48 3.06
N ALA A 158 12.87 9.58 3.02
CA ALA A 158 12.73 8.18 3.43
C ALA A 158 12.20 8.04 4.88
N ILE A 159 12.67 8.88 5.80
CA ILE A 159 12.25 8.86 7.21
C ILE A 159 10.77 9.28 7.32
N ASN A 160 10.37 10.33 6.60
CA ASN A 160 9.00 10.82 6.63
C ASN A 160 8.00 9.80 6.08
N ILE A 161 8.35 9.14 4.98
CA ILE A 161 7.45 8.14 4.39
C ILE A 161 7.40 6.86 5.24
N ALA A 162 8.52 6.44 5.82
CA ALA A 162 8.56 5.30 6.74
C ALA A 162 7.68 5.55 7.98
N MET A 163 7.77 6.74 8.61
CA MET A 163 6.91 7.15 9.74
C MET A 163 5.42 7.05 9.42
N VAL A 164 5.04 7.31 8.18
CA VAL A 164 3.64 7.27 7.74
C VAL A 164 3.16 5.84 7.50
N PHE A 165 4.03 4.96 6.99
CA PHE A 165 3.66 3.59 6.62
C PHE A 165 3.80 2.60 7.78
N ALA A 166 4.84 2.72 8.60
CA ALA A 166 5.13 1.82 9.73
C ALA A 166 3.93 1.50 10.64
N PRO A 167 3.10 2.47 11.10
CA PRO A 167 1.93 2.16 11.94
C PRO A 167 0.82 1.38 11.21
N ASN A 168 0.94 1.16 9.91
CA ASN A 168 0.00 0.34 9.13
C ASN A 168 0.56 -1.06 8.83
N MET A 169 1.82 -1.35 9.20
CA MET A 169 2.49 -2.61 8.87
C MET A 169 2.34 -3.71 9.93
N THR A 170 1.85 -3.38 11.12
CA THR A 170 1.69 -4.31 12.25
C THR A 170 0.39 -4.02 13.01
N GLN A 171 -0.24 -5.05 13.57
CA GLN A 171 -1.35 -4.93 14.52
C GLN A 171 -0.90 -5.11 15.97
N ALA A 172 0.27 -5.72 16.17
CA ALA A 172 0.69 -6.26 17.45
C ALA A 172 1.65 -5.35 18.22
N TRP A 173 2.36 -4.45 17.54
CA TRP A 173 3.37 -3.63 18.20
C TRP A 173 2.75 -2.35 18.77
N HIS A 174 3.12 -2.03 20.01
CA HIS A 174 2.82 -0.71 20.57
C HIS A 174 3.51 0.37 19.72
N THR A 175 2.83 1.49 19.49
CA THR A 175 3.28 2.59 18.63
C THR A 175 4.70 3.08 18.93
N ASP A 176 5.15 2.93 20.17
CA ASP A 176 6.49 3.32 20.64
C ASP A 176 7.60 2.45 19.99
N VAL A 177 7.35 1.16 19.77
CA VAL A 177 8.32 0.24 19.14
C VAL A 177 8.56 0.59 17.67
N LEU A 178 7.52 1.03 16.97
CA LEU A 178 7.61 1.39 15.55
C LEU A 178 8.37 2.69 15.32
N LEU A 179 8.28 3.64 16.26
CA LEU A 179 9.01 4.91 16.15
C LEU A 179 10.51 4.72 16.39
N ASP A 180 10.91 3.73 17.19
CA ASP A 180 12.32 3.38 17.41
C ASP A 180 12.93 2.61 16.23
N PHE A 181 12.12 2.06 15.32
CA PHE A 181 12.55 1.33 14.12
C PHE A 181 12.80 2.22 12.89
N ILE A 182 12.26 3.44 12.87
CA ILE A 182 12.27 4.35 11.69
C ILE A 182 13.41 5.36 11.77
#